data_AF-A0A934EBT7-F1
#
_entry.id   AF-A0A934EBT7-F1
#
_cell.length_a   1.000
_cell.length_b   1.000
_cell.length_c   1.000
_cell.angle_alpha   90.00
_cell.angle_beta   90.00
_cell.angle_gamma   90.00
#
_symmetry.space_group_name_H-M   'P 1'
#
loop_
_entity.id
_entity.type
_entity.pdbx_description
1 polymer ?
#
loop_
_entity_poly.entity_id
_entity_poly.type
_entity_poly.pdbx_seq_one_letter_code
_entity_poly.pdbx_strand_id
1 'polypeptide(L)'
;MSADQRQEDALLGSQDRDRSKVSKAQMILMFAGFGPAYVDGDIGPETRDAVKGFQKSRGLAVTGCFGDSTWAELMRLERQEGPFTVERLQRGLMNAGFDPGEVDGQAGRTTMEALSGFQQAKGLRATRRLDPETWAALRGSMPR
;
A
#
# COMPACT_ATOMS: atom_id res chain seq x y z
N MET A 1 22.86 -28.36 -10.95
CA MET A 1 23.04 -27.19 -10.05
C MET A 1 22.28 -26.03 -10.67
N SER A 2 20.99 -25.87 -10.33
CA SER A 2 20.16 -24.77 -10.85
C SER A 2 20.37 -23.53 -10.00
N ALA A 3 20.90 -22.48 -10.63
CA ALA A 3 21.07 -21.15 -10.04
C ALA A 3 19.73 -20.41 -9.80
N ASP A 4 18.61 -20.98 -10.26
CA ASP A 4 17.28 -20.39 -10.22
C ASP A 4 16.57 -20.49 -8.85
N GLN A 5 16.99 -21.45 -8.02
CA GLN A 5 16.28 -21.82 -6.80
C GLN A 5 16.75 -21.08 -5.54
N ARG A 6 17.81 -20.27 -5.64
CA ARG A 6 18.25 -19.37 -4.55
C ARG A 6 17.53 -18.03 -4.55
N GLN A 7 16.90 -17.66 -5.66
CA GLN A 7 16.08 -16.44 -5.73
C GLN A 7 14.69 -16.63 -5.10
N GLU A 8 14.25 -17.88 -4.93
CA GLU A 8 13.03 -18.22 -4.17
C GLU A 8 13.25 -18.14 -2.64
N ASP A 9 14.49 -18.29 -2.15
CA ASP A 9 14.82 -18.24 -0.71
C ASP A 9 15.08 -16.83 -0.18
N ALA A 10 15.07 -15.81 -1.06
CA ALA A 10 15.01 -14.40 -0.66
C ALA A 10 13.57 -13.94 -0.32
N LEU A 11 12.60 -14.86 -0.34
CA LEU A 11 11.22 -14.65 0.07
C LEU A 11 11.11 -14.80 1.60
N LEU A 12 11.01 -13.67 2.32
CA LEU A 12 10.46 -13.60 3.68
C LEU A 12 11.24 -14.29 4.82
N GLY A 13 12.52 -13.96 5.00
CA GLY A 13 13.26 -14.25 6.24
C GLY A 13 12.99 -13.30 7.41
N SER A 14 11.93 -12.48 7.38
CA SER A 14 11.56 -11.59 8.50
C SER A 14 10.09 -11.19 8.38
N GLN A 15 9.18 -11.97 8.98
CA GLN A 15 7.72 -11.76 8.97
C GLN A 15 7.23 -10.36 9.39
N ASP A 16 8.11 -9.52 9.92
CA ASP A 16 7.80 -8.19 10.47
C ASP A 16 8.37 -7.02 9.66
N ARG A 17 9.40 -7.26 8.82
CA ARG A 17 10.36 -6.18 8.51
C ARG A 17 9.90 -5.13 7.50
N ASP A 18 8.77 -5.30 6.80
CA ASP A 18 8.39 -4.33 5.77
C ASP A 18 6.89 -4.27 5.47
N ARG A 19 6.02 -4.45 6.48
CA ARG A 19 4.58 -4.14 6.35
C ARG A 19 4.37 -2.73 5.78
N SER A 20 5.21 -1.76 6.18
CA SER A 20 5.23 -0.40 5.63
C SER A 20 5.53 -0.35 4.12
N LYS A 21 6.54 -1.11 3.63
CA LYS A 21 6.81 -1.17 2.18
C LYS A 21 5.68 -1.86 1.42
N VAL A 22 5.09 -2.92 1.97
CA VAL A 22 3.94 -3.59 1.34
C VAL A 22 2.76 -2.64 1.25
N SER A 23 2.41 -1.93 2.34
CA SER A 23 1.36 -0.92 2.34
C SER A 23 1.64 0.16 1.30
N LYS A 24 2.88 0.65 1.23
CA LYS A 24 3.31 1.63 0.23
C LYS A 24 3.18 1.11 -1.20
N ALA A 25 3.58 -0.14 -1.44
CA ALA A 25 3.45 -0.79 -2.74
C ALA A 25 1.99 -0.91 -3.17
N GLN A 26 1.14 -1.40 -2.27
CA GLN A 26 -0.30 -1.54 -2.48
C GLN A 26 -0.95 -0.18 -2.77
N MET A 27 -0.56 0.89 -2.07
CA MET A 27 -1.01 2.25 -2.37
C MET A 27 -0.64 2.66 -3.79
N ILE A 28 0.63 2.55 -4.18
CA ILE A 28 1.09 2.95 -5.52
C ILE A 28 0.37 2.13 -6.61
N LEU A 29 0.24 0.81 -6.43
CA LEU A 29 -0.47 -0.05 -7.36
C LEU A 29 -1.94 0.37 -7.51
N MET A 30 -2.59 0.73 -6.39
CA MET A 30 -3.96 1.21 -6.37
C MET A 30 -4.11 2.51 -7.17
N PHE A 31 -3.19 3.47 -7.03
CA PHE A 31 -3.20 4.68 -7.87
C PHE A 31 -2.88 4.41 -9.34
N ALA A 32 -2.04 3.42 -9.60
CA ALA A 32 -1.72 3.01 -10.97
C ALA A 32 -2.92 2.32 -11.66
N GLY A 33 -4.02 2.04 -10.96
CA GLY A 33 -5.19 1.33 -11.47
C GLY A 33 -5.01 -0.19 -11.56
N PHE A 34 -3.93 -0.71 -10.97
CA PHE A 34 -3.59 -2.14 -10.94
C PHE A 34 -3.71 -2.74 -9.54
N GLY A 35 -4.03 -1.94 -8.53
CA GLY A 35 -3.94 -2.34 -7.13
C GLY A 35 -5.03 -3.29 -6.67
N PRO A 36 -4.78 -3.97 -5.53
CA PRO A 36 -5.82 -4.72 -4.86
C PRO A 36 -6.94 -3.77 -4.40
N ALA A 37 -8.11 -4.32 -4.08
CA ALA A 37 -9.22 -3.53 -3.59
C ALA A 37 -8.90 -2.75 -2.30
N TYR A 38 -7.87 -3.17 -1.54
CA TYR A 38 -7.52 -2.59 -0.24
C TYR A 38 -6.02 -2.68 0.08
N VAL A 39 -5.52 -1.68 0.83
CA VAL A 39 -4.19 -1.68 1.45
C VAL A 39 -4.31 -2.12 2.91
N ASP A 40 -3.70 -3.24 3.25
CA ASP A 40 -3.63 -3.80 4.60
C ASP A 40 -2.20 -4.06 5.08
N GLY A 41 -1.20 -3.91 4.20
CA GLY A 41 0.19 -4.25 4.49
C GLY A 41 0.47 -5.75 4.47
N ASP A 42 -0.49 -6.57 4.02
CA ASP A 42 -0.35 -8.02 3.90
C ASP A 42 -0.32 -8.46 2.42
N ILE A 43 0.58 -9.39 2.10
CA ILE A 43 0.72 -9.93 0.74
C ILE A 43 -0.27 -11.09 0.54
N GLY A 44 -1.55 -10.75 0.40
CA GLY A 44 -2.62 -11.69 0.05
C GLY A 44 -2.64 -12.12 -1.43
N PRO A 45 -3.53 -13.05 -1.80
CA PRO A 45 -3.70 -13.48 -3.20
C PRO A 45 -4.10 -12.33 -4.13
N GLU A 46 -4.93 -11.40 -3.65
CA GLU A 46 -5.33 -10.20 -4.40
C GLU A 46 -4.16 -9.25 -4.64
N THR A 47 -3.32 -9.03 -3.62
CA THR A 47 -2.09 -8.25 -3.76
C THR A 47 -1.16 -8.86 -4.81
N ARG A 48 -1.03 -10.20 -4.83
CA ARG A 48 -0.22 -10.89 -5.84
C ARG A 48 -0.80 -10.72 -7.24
N ASP A 49 -2.11 -10.80 -7.41
CA ASP A 49 -2.76 -10.63 -8.71
C ASP A 49 -2.59 -9.21 -9.25
N ALA A 50 -2.76 -8.22 -8.37
CA ALA A 50 -2.47 -6.81 -8.64
C ALA A 50 -1.02 -6.59 -9.10
N VAL A 51 -0.05 -7.18 -8.40
CA VAL A 51 1.36 -7.13 -8.78
C VAL A 51 1.59 -7.77 -10.16
N LYS A 52 0.96 -8.91 -10.45
CA LYS A 52 1.07 -9.56 -11.76
C LYS A 52 0.53 -8.67 -12.88
N GLY A 53 -0.64 -8.06 -12.67
CA GLY A 53 -1.24 -7.12 -13.62
C GLY A 53 -0.33 -5.92 -13.89
N PHE A 54 0.24 -5.34 -12.83
CA PHE A 54 1.20 -4.25 -12.92
C PHE A 54 2.48 -4.65 -13.68
N GLN A 55 3.08 -5.78 -13.32
CA GLN A 55 4.28 -6.30 -13.97
C GLN A 55 4.02 -6.51 -15.47
N LYS A 56 2.88 -7.12 -15.82
CA LYS A 56 2.47 -7.34 -17.22
C LYS A 56 2.32 -6.02 -17.97
N SER A 57 1.68 -5.02 -17.37
CA SER A 57 1.52 -3.70 -18.01
C SER A 57 2.83 -2.96 -18.20
N ARG A 58 3.82 -3.19 -17.33
CA ARG A 58 5.13 -2.54 -17.37
C ARG A 58 6.18 -3.33 -18.16
N GLY A 59 5.82 -4.49 -18.70
CA GLY A 59 6.75 -5.37 -19.41
C GLY A 59 7.80 -6.02 -18.50
N LEU A 60 7.51 -6.14 -17.21
CA LEU A 60 8.34 -6.81 -16.22
C LEU A 60 8.03 -8.31 -16.17
N ALA A 61 8.94 -9.10 -15.60
CA ALA A 61 8.71 -10.51 -15.31
C ALA A 61 7.50 -10.65 -14.36
N VAL A 62 6.46 -11.37 -14.80
CA VAL A 62 5.19 -11.56 -14.08
C VAL A 62 5.37 -12.63 -13.00
N THR A 63 6.13 -12.30 -11.96
CA THR A 63 6.40 -13.19 -10.83
C THR A 63 5.32 -13.12 -9.76
N GLY A 64 4.57 -12.01 -9.70
CA GLY A 64 3.66 -11.71 -8.61
C GLY A 64 4.37 -11.33 -7.31
N CYS A 65 5.68 -11.06 -7.38
CA CYS A 65 6.54 -10.71 -6.25
C CYS A 65 7.03 -9.26 -6.34
N PHE A 66 7.20 -8.62 -5.18
CA PHE A 66 7.84 -7.32 -5.05
C PHE A 66 9.38 -7.46 -5.12
N GLY A 67 9.90 -7.89 -6.27
CA GLY A 67 11.33 -7.87 -6.54
C GLY A 67 11.86 -6.45 -6.77
N ASP A 68 13.18 -6.28 -6.81
CA ASP A 68 13.85 -4.98 -6.99
C ASP A 68 13.35 -4.22 -8.24
N SER A 69 13.17 -4.93 -9.36
CA SER A 69 12.65 -4.33 -10.60
C SER A 69 11.22 -3.80 -10.45
N THR A 70 10.36 -4.54 -9.75
CA THR A 70 8.99 -4.10 -9.42
C THR A 70 9.04 -2.86 -8.54
N TRP A 71 9.90 -2.88 -7.51
CA TRP A 71 10.04 -1.77 -6.55
C TRP A 71 10.59 -0.50 -7.20
N ALA A 72 11.57 -0.62 -8.09
CA ALA A 72 12.13 0.49 -8.85
C ALA A 72 11.04 1.21 -9.68
N GLU A 73 10.14 0.44 -10.30
CA GLU A 73 9.07 1.00 -11.12
C GLU A 73 7.94 1.63 -10.27
N LEU A 74 7.65 1.06 -9.11
CA LEU A 74 6.76 1.68 -8.12
C LEU A 74 7.32 3.03 -7.63
N MET A 75 8.61 3.09 -7.31
CA MET A 75 9.28 4.34 -6.93
C MET A 75 9.31 5.36 -8.07
N ARG A 76 9.38 4.90 -9.32
CA ARG A 76 9.26 5.77 -10.49
C ARG A 76 7.88 6.40 -10.58
N LEU A 77 6.82 5.62 -10.33
CA LEU A 77 5.44 6.13 -10.29
C LEU A 77 5.21 7.09 -9.14
N GLU A 78 5.73 6.77 -7.95
CA GLU A 78 5.68 7.68 -6.80
C GLU A 78 6.32 9.03 -7.14
N ARG A 79 7.45 9.05 -7.85
CA ARG A 79 8.06 10.31 -8.27
C ARG A 79 7.22 11.11 -9.27
N GLN A 80 6.35 10.47 -10.03
CA GLN A 80 5.49 11.12 -11.03
C GLN A 80 4.18 11.64 -10.41
N GLU A 81 3.55 10.83 -9.56
CA GLU A 81 2.22 11.09 -8.97
C GLU A 81 2.30 11.70 -7.56
N GLY A 82 3.48 11.67 -6.93
CA GLY A 82 3.75 12.18 -5.59
C GLY A 82 3.84 11.09 -4.51
N PRO A 83 4.36 11.42 -3.31
CA PRO A 83 4.62 10.44 -2.27
C PRO A 83 3.32 9.84 -1.72
N PHE A 84 3.15 8.54 -1.92
CA PHE A 84 2.05 7.74 -1.40
C PHE A 84 2.52 7.00 -0.15
N THR A 85 2.71 7.75 0.95
CA THR A 85 3.22 7.19 2.21
C THR A 85 2.11 7.02 3.24
N VAL A 86 2.30 6.04 4.13
CA VAL A 86 1.44 5.87 5.30
C VAL A 86 1.53 7.08 6.24
N GLU A 87 2.67 7.75 6.32
CA GLU A 87 2.78 8.99 7.11
C GLU A 87 1.80 10.07 6.63
N ARG A 88 1.63 10.18 5.31
CA ARG A 88 0.72 11.13 4.69
C ARG A 88 -0.74 10.73 4.92
N LEU A 89 -1.00 9.42 4.93
CA LEU A 89 -2.28 8.88 5.38
C LEU A 89 -2.57 9.25 6.83
N GLN A 90 -1.66 8.93 7.74
CA GLN A 90 -1.77 9.19 9.18
C GLN A 90 -1.99 10.70 9.42
N ARG A 91 -1.19 11.56 8.80
CA ARG A 91 -1.36 13.02 8.90
C ARG A 91 -2.70 13.50 8.36
N GLY A 92 -3.17 12.91 7.25
CA GLY A 92 -4.50 13.20 6.71
C GLY A 92 -5.63 12.80 7.66
N LEU A 93 -5.50 11.63 8.31
CA LEU A 93 -6.46 11.14 9.32
C LEU A 93 -6.49 12.09 10.52
N MET A 94 -5.31 12.46 11.02
CA MET A 94 -5.16 13.39 12.15
C MET A 94 -5.82 14.74 11.85
N ASN A 95 -5.61 15.28 10.64
CA ASN A 95 -6.24 16.53 10.22
C ASN A 95 -7.75 16.39 9.95
N ALA A 96 -8.23 15.18 9.63
CA ALA A 96 -9.65 14.86 9.55
C ALA A 96 -10.30 14.64 10.92
N GLY A 97 -9.53 14.70 12.02
CA GLY A 97 -10.03 14.51 13.39
C GLY A 97 -10.01 13.06 13.88
N PHE A 98 -9.33 12.15 13.18
CA PHE A 98 -9.16 10.75 13.57
C PHE A 98 -7.72 10.52 14.03
N ASP A 99 -7.52 9.92 15.20
CA ASP A 99 -6.17 9.68 15.73
C ASP A 99 -5.59 8.38 15.17
N PRO A 100 -4.61 8.45 14.23
CA PRO A 100 -3.98 7.25 13.67
C PRO A 100 -2.90 6.66 14.59
N GLY A 101 -2.63 7.27 15.74
CA GLY A 101 -1.46 7.01 16.58
C GLY A 101 -0.24 7.83 16.14
N GLU A 102 0.94 7.28 16.41
CA GLU A 102 2.21 7.89 15.99
C GLU A 102 2.33 7.93 14.46
N VAL A 103 2.77 9.06 13.91
CA VAL A 103 3.06 9.22 12.47
C VAL A 103 4.43 8.60 12.19
N ASP A 104 4.47 7.27 12.27
CA ASP A 104 5.68 6.43 12.13
C ASP A 104 5.83 5.83 10.73
N GLY A 105 4.86 6.07 9.83
CA GLY A 105 4.82 5.49 8.50
C GLY A 105 4.46 4.01 8.48
N GLN A 106 3.87 3.50 9.56
CA GLN A 106 3.39 2.13 9.67
C GLN A 106 1.87 2.11 9.79
N ALA A 107 1.21 1.31 8.94
CA ALA A 107 -0.23 1.11 9.03
C ALA A 107 -0.52 0.11 10.16
N GLY A 108 -0.37 0.58 11.40
CA GLY A 108 -0.64 -0.21 12.60
C GLY A 108 -2.13 -0.36 12.89
N ARG A 109 -2.47 -1.07 13.98
CA ARG A 109 -3.86 -1.24 14.41
C ARG A 109 -4.57 0.09 14.64
N THR A 110 -3.90 1.05 15.29
CA THR A 110 -4.45 2.39 15.54
C THR A 110 -4.76 3.13 14.24
N THR A 111 -3.88 3.04 13.25
CA THR A 111 -4.12 3.64 11.92
C THR A 111 -5.30 2.96 11.21
N MET A 112 -5.45 1.64 11.33
CA MET A 112 -6.62 0.92 10.80
C MET A 112 -7.92 1.28 11.51
N GLU A 113 -7.88 1.54 12.83
CA GLU A 113 -9.03 2.03 13.59
C GLU A 113 -9.40 3.46 13.21
N ALA A 114 -8.42 4.34 13.03
CA ALA A 114 -8.63 5.69 12.52
C ALA A 114 -9.25 5.66 11.11
N LEU A 115 -8.76 4.78 10.23
CA LEU A 115 -9.36 4.53 8.91
C LEU A 115 -10.82 4.10 9.05
N SER A 116 -11.11 3.15 9.95
CA SER A 116 -12.47 2.68 10.22
C SER A 116 -13.40 3.82 10.63
N GLY A 117 -12.94 4.68 11.55
CA GLY A 117 -13.71 5.82 12.03
C GLY A 117 -13.93 6.85 10.93
N PHE A 118 -12.89 7.15 10.16
CA PHE A 118 -12.97 8.08 9.02
C PHE A 118 -13.95 7.58 7.96
N GLN A 119 -13.86 6.30 7.61
CA GLN A 119 -14.79 5.65 6.68
C GLN A 119 -16.23 5.79 7.16
N GLN A 120 -16.50 5.42 8.42
CA GLN A 120 -17.84 5.54 9.01
C GLN A 120 -18.35 6.98 8.98
N ALA A 121 -17.51 7.95 9.33
CA ALA A 121 -17.87 9.37 9.34
C ALA A 121 -18.14 9.94 7.94
N LYS A 122 -17.48 9.39 6.90
CA LYS A 122 -17.72 9.74 5.50
C LYS A 122 -18.87 8.93 4.86
N GLY A 123 -19.51 8.03 5.61
CA GLY A 123 -20.55 7.14 5.08
C GLY A 123 -20.00 6.04 4.15
N LEU A 124 -18.69 5.81 4.18
CA LEU A 124 -18.03 4.71 3.48
C LEU A 124 -18.13 3.42 4.31
N ARG A 125 -17.96 2.29 3.63
CA ARG A 125 -17.90 0.99 4.30
C ARG A 125 -16.67 0.95 5.20
N ALA A 126 -16.87 0.72 6.50
CA ALA A 126 -15.80 0.64 7.50
C ALA A 126 -15.00 -0.67 7.38
N THR A 127 -14.22 -0.78 6.31
CA THR A 127 -13.36 -1.93 5.99
C THR A 127 -12.12 -1.97 6.88
N ARG A 128 -11.79 -0.88 7.59
CA ARG A 128 -10.53 -0.66 8.33
C ARG A 128 -9.29 -0.72 7.43
N ARG A 129 -9.50 -0.58 6.13
CA ARG A 129 -8.50 -0.71 5.07
C ARG A 129 -8.51 0.54 4.24
N LEU A 130 -7.40 0.84 3.58
CA LEU A 130 -7.37 1.99 2.68
C LEU A 130 -7.85 1.56 1.29
N ASP A 131 -9.05 2.03 0.93
CA ASP A 131 -9.66 1.86 -0.38
C ASP A 131 -9.54 3.16 -1.23
N PRO A 132 -9.72 3.12 -2.56
CA PRO A 132 -9.67 4.31 -3.43
C PRO A 132 -10.64 5.42 -3.02
N GLU A 133 -11.85 5.04 -2.63
CA GLU A 133 -12.89 5.97 -2.15
C GLU A 133 -12.46 6.64 -0.84
N THR A 134 -11.87 5.86 0.07
CA THR A 134 -11.36 6.34 1.36
C THR A 134 -10.23 7.34 1.16
N TRP A 135 -9.25 7.03 0.29
CA TRP A 135 -8.18 7.97 -0.02
C TRP A 135 -8.68 9.23 -0.73
N ALA A 136 -9.61 9.10 -1.67
CA ALA A 136 -10.20 10.24 -2.36
C ALA A 136 -10.89 11.19 -1.37
N ALA A 137 -11.66 10.65 -0.42
CA ALA A 137 -12.26 11.43 0.65
C ALA A 137 -11.24 12.07 1.58
N LEU A 138 -10.13 11.37 1.88
CA LEU A 138 -9.08 11.88 2.77
C LEU A 138 -8.20 12.94 2.10
N ARG A 139 -8.06 12.91 0.78
CA ARG A 139 -7.22 13.84 0.00
C ARG A 139 -7.59 15.31 0.24
N GLY A 140 -8.87 15.60 0.47
CA GLY A 140 -9.35 16.95 0.82
C GLY A 140 -8.95 17.41 2.25
N SER A 141 -8.62 16.46 3.11
CA SER A 141 -8.13 16.69 4.48
C SER A 141 -6.62 16.51 4.60
N MET A 142 -5.90 16.18 3.53
CA MET A 142 -4.44 16.12 3.56
C MET A 142 -3.84 17.54 3.54
N PRO A 143 -2.74 17.77 4.27
CA PRO A 143 -2.02 19.02 4.16
C PRO A 143 -1.56 19.25 2.72
N ARG A 144 -1.75 20.49 2.24
CA ARG A 144 -1.32 20.94 0.92
C ARG A 144 0.20 20.97 0.80
#